data_AF-A0A498SZM7-F1
#
_entry.id   AF-A0A498SZM7-F1
#
_cell.length_a   1.000
_cell.length_b   1.000
_cell.length_c   1.000
_cell.angle_alpha   90.00
_cell.angle_beta   90.00
_cell.angle_gamma   90.00
#
_symmetry.space_group_name_H-M   'P 1'
#
loop_
_entity.id
_entity.type
_entity.pdbx_description
1 polymer ?
#
loop_
_entity_poly.entity_id
_entity_poly.type
_entity_poly.pdbx_seq_one_letter_code
_entity_poly.pdbx_strand_id
1 'polypeptide(L)' 'VSSRGRILHILSAQISDTARYVCVARNAAGEAKKIYDLHVLISPIISETSSSPPLQTIIPGNGFALECIVQAIPDPQ' A
#
# COMPACT_ATOMS: atom_id res chain seq x y z
N VAL A 1 28.99 -5.45 26.53
CA VAL A 1 28.46 -4.62 25.41
C VAL A 1 26.94 -4.68 25.49
N SER A 2 26.25 -3.56 25.78
CA SER A 2 24.80 -3.57 26.00
C SER A 2 24.07 -3.81 24.67
N SER A 3 23.56 -5.03 24.46
CA SER A 3 22.87 -5.48 23.25
C SER A 3 21.39 -5.06 23.19
N ARG A 4 21.06 -3.82 23.56
CA ARG A 4 19.69 -3.30 23.48
C ARG A 4 19.53 -2.39 22.26
N GLY A 5 19.41 -3.01 21.09
CA GLY A 5 18.91 -2.32 19.90
C GLY A 5 17.48 -1.85 20.09
N ARG A 6 17.03 -0.89 19.26
CA ARG A 6 15.64 -0.48 19.19
C ARG A 6 15.02 -1.11 17.95
N ILE A 7 13.81 -1.66 18.09
CA ILE A 7 13.05 -2.28 17.00
C ILE A 7 11.82 -1.42 16.75
N LEU A 8 11.55 -1.10 15.48
CA LEU A 8 10.32 -0.47 15.04
C LEU A 8 9.38 -1.57 14.51
N HIS A 9 8.21 -1.71 15.14
CA HIS A 9 7.17 -2.64 14.70
C HIS A 9 6.02 -1.87 14.06
N ILE A 10 5.59 -2.29 12.87
CA ILE A 10 4.39 -1.82 12.18
C ILE A 10 3.45 -3.02 12.10
N LEU A 11 2.45 -3.07 12.99
CA LEU A 11 1.60 -4.26 13.17
C LEU A 11 0.47 -4.38 12.12
N SER A 12 0.07 -3.26 11.51
CA SER A 12 -0.93 -3.21 10.43
C SER A 12 -0.48 -2.17 9.42
N ALA A 13 0.37 -2.60 8.48
CA ALA A 13 0.97 -1.72 7.49
C ALA A 13 -0.10 -1.20 6.53
N GLN A 14 -0.17 0.12 6.39
CA GLN A 14 -1.02 0.80 5.41
C GLN A 14 -0.17 1.38 4.28
N ILE A 15 -0.80 1.70 3.15
CA ILE A 15 -0.12 2.32 2.01
C ILE A 15 0.63 3.59 2.43
N SER A 16 0.08 4.36 3.37
CA SER A 16 0.68 5.56 3.95
C SER A 16 1.99 5.32 4.72
N ASP A 17 2.28 4.08 5.13
CA ASP A 17 3.54 3.71 5.78
C ASP A 17 4.68 3.52 4.77
N THR A 18 4.39 3.54 3.46
CA THR A 18 5.42 3.52 2.41
C THR A 18 6.28 4.78 2.52
N ALA A 19 7.50 4.62 3.01
CA ALA A 19 8.39 5.73 3.31
C ALA A 19 9.85 5.27 3.47
N ARG A 20 10.75 6.26 3.53
CA ARG A 20 12.15 6.06 3.91
C ARG A 20 12.32 6.21 5.42
N TYR A 21 12.62 5.11 6.10
CA TYR A 21 12.91 5.06 7.53
C TYR A 21 14.42 5.18 7.77
N VAL A 22 14.81 5.91 8.81
CA VAL A 22 16.21 6.09 9.20
C VAL A 22 16.40 5.74 10.66
N CYS A 23 17.25 4.77 10.95
CA CYS A 23 17.73 4.50 12.29
C CYS A 23 18.95 5.37 12.57
N VAL A 24 18.90 6.18 13.63
CA VAL A 24 20.00 7.04 14.05
C VAL A 24 20.55 6.56 15.39
N ALA A 25 21.83 6.22 15.43
CA ALA A 25 22.56 5.88 16.64
C ALA A 25 23.51 7.02 17.00
N ARG A 26 23.28 7.65 18.17
CA ARG A 26 24.08 8.80 18.65
C ARG A 26 24.85 8.42 19.91
N ASN A 27 26.12 8.82 19.98
CA ASN A 27 26.95 8.74 21.18
C ASN A 27 27.81 10.02 21.33
N ALA A 28 28.70 10.08 22.33
CA ALA A 28 29.56 11.24 22.56
C ALA A 28 30.56 11.53 21.41
N ALA A 29 30.86 10.52 20.57
CA ALA A 29 31.76 10.66 19.43
C ALA A 29 31.04 11.10 18.14
N GLY A 30 29.71 11.05 18.08
CA GLY A 30 28.94 11.48 16.93
C GLY A 30 27.70 10.62 16.64
N GLU A 31 27.33 10.55 15.36
CA GLU A 31 26.16 9.83 14.86
C GLU A 31 26.49 8.83 13.76
N ALA A 32 25.84 7.68 13.79
CA ALA A 32 25.77 6.74 12.68
C ALA A 32 24.30 6.57 12.24
N LYS A 33 24.07 6.44 10.93
CA LYS A 33 22.72 6.34 10.35
C LYS A 33 22.61 5.10 9.48
N LYS A 34 21.45 4.45 9.50
CA LYS A 34 21.09 3.36 8.59
C LYS A 34 19.72 3.61 7.97
N ILE A 35 19.63 3.50 6.65
CA ILE A 35 18.44 3.82 5.87
C ILE A 35 17.72 2.53 5.45
N TYR A 36 16.40 2.57 5.48
CA TYR A 36 15.51 1.50 5.05
C TYR A 36 14.38 2.10 4.20
N ASP A 37 14.25 1.67 2.94
CA ASP A 37 13.11 2.04 2.10
C ASP A 37 12.01 0.98 2.27
N LEU A 38 10.88 1.37 2.83
CA LEU A 38 9.72 0.50 3.05
C LEU A 38 8.69 0.75 1.96
N HIS A 39 8.27 -0.33 1.28
CA HIS A 39 7.16 -0.33 0.33
C HIS A 39 6.06 -1.25 0.80
N VAL A 40 4.85 -0.73 0.92
CA VAL A 40 3.66 -1.51 1.25
C VAL A 40 2.89 -1.79 -0.05
N LEU A 41 2.65 -3.08 -0.29
CA LEU A 41 1.93 -3.56 -1.48
C LEU A 41 0.51 -3.97 -1.08
N ILE A 42 -0.43 -3.79 -2.01
CA ILE A 42 -1.81 -4.25 -1.84
C ILE A 42 -2.20 -5.13 -3.02
N SER A 43 -2.86 -6.24 -2.71
CA SER A 43 -3.48 -7.08 -3.73
C SER A 43 -4.59 -6.30 -4.45
N PRO A 44 -4.88 -6.59 -5.72
CA PRO A 44 -6.00 -5.99 -6.43
C PRO A 44 -7.31 -6.18 -5.68
N ILE A 45 -7.96 -5.08 -5.35
CA ILE A 45 -9.29 -5.04 -4.74
C ILE A 45 -10.21 -4.32 -5.73
N ILE A 46 -11.25 -5.01 -6.17
CA ILE A 46 -12.32 -4.39 -6.94
C ILE A 46 -13.03 -3.44 -5.98
N SER A 47 -13.04 -2.16 -6.29
CA SER A 47 -13.77 -1.17 -5.50
C SER A 47 -15.23 -1.55 -5.53
N GLU A 48 -15.78 -1.94 -4.39
CA GLU A 48 -17.20 -2.10 -4.20
C GLU A 48 -17.87 -0.76 -4.48
N THR A 49 -18.34 -0.55 -5.71
CA THR A 49 -19.35 0.47 -5.95
C THR A 49 -20.52 0.07 -5.06
N SER A 50 -20.96 0.94 -4.16
CA SER A 50 -21.97 0.70 -3.13
C SER A 50 -23.34 0.22 -3.64
N SER A 51 -23.47 0.00 -4.94
CA SER A 51 -24.50 -0.83 -5.54
C SER A 51 -23.85 -1.85 -6.47
N SER A 52 -24.31 -3.10 -6.44
CA SER A 52 -24.38 -3.92 -7.67
C SER A 52 -24.71 -3.00 -8.84
N PRO A 53 -24.04 -3.12 -10.01
CA PRO A 53 -24.45 -2.33 -11.16
C PRO A 53 -25.98 -2.47 -11.30
N PRO A 54 -26.73 -1.36 -11.39
CA PRO A 54 -28.18 -1.42 -11.50
C PRO A 54 -28.53 -2.32 -12.69
N LEU A 55 -29.64 -3.07 -12.61
CA LEU A 55 -30.10 -3.89 -13.74
C LEU A 55 -30.11 -3.04 -15.01
N GLN A 56 -29.21 -3.34 -15.94
CA GLN A 56 -29.10 -2.62 -17.21
C GLN A 56 -29.85 -3.39 -18.29
N THR A 57 -30.82 -2.72 -18.92
CA THR A 57 -31.50 -3.25 -20.10
C THR A 57 -30.76 -2.80 -21.35
N ILE A 58 -30.25 -3.74 -22.14
CA ILE A 58 -29.56 -3.45 -23.40
C ILE A 58 -30.50 -3.70 -24.59
N ILE A 59 -30.38 -2.85 -25.62
CA ILE A 59 -31.11 -3.02 -26.88
C ILE A 59 -30.29 -3.97 -27.78
N PRO A 60 -30.92 -4.98 -28.42
CA PRO A 60 -30.23 -5.85 -29.36
C PRO A 60 -29.51 -5.06 -30.47
N GLY A 61 -28.23 -5.36 -30.70
CA GLY A 61 -27.40 -4.68 -31.69
C GLY A 61 -26.56 -3.51 -31.14
N ASN A 62 -26.78 -3.08 -29.90
CA ASN A 62 -25.94 -2.09 -29.23
C ASN A 62 -24.81 -2.75 -28.43
N GLY A 63 -23.62 -2.13 -28.46
CA GLY A 63 -22.53 -2.48 -27.56
C GLY A 63 -22.78 -1.97 -26.14
N PHE A 64 -22.30 -2.70 -25.13
CA PHE A 64 -22.35 -2.30 -23.73
C PHE A 64 -20.98 -2.50 -23.08
N ALA A 65 -20.68 -1.72 -22.04
CA ALA A 65 -19.47 -1.83 -21.25
C ALA A 65 -19.80 -1.66 -19.76
N LEU A 66 -19.09 -2.41 -18.91
CA LEU A 66 -19.16 -2.27 -17.47
C LEU A 66 -17.86 -1.61 -16.99
N GLU A 67 -18.00 -0.63 -16.11
CA GLU A 67 -16.85 -0.04 -15.44
C GLU A 67 -16.41 -0.97 -14.29
N CYS A 68 -15.11 -1.28 -14.24
CA CYS A 68 -14.50 -2.04 -13.17
C CYS A 68 -13.35 -1.21 -12.59
N ILE A 69 -13.55 -0.68 -11.39
CA ILE A 69 -12.55 0.12 -10.69
C ILE A 69 -11.78 -0.82 -9.77
N VAL A 70 -10.46 -0.90 -9.95
CA VAL A 70 -9.58 -1.78 -9.17
C VAL A 70 -8.50 -0.94 -8.50
N GLN A 71 -8.22 -1.20 -7.23
CA GLN A 71 -7.10 -0.62 -6.49
C GLN A 71 -6.04 -1.71 -6.26
N ALA A 72 -4.82 -1.48 -6.74
CA ALA A 72 -3.70 -2.40 -6.59
C ALA A 72 -2.37 -1.65 -6.55
N ILE A 73 -1.37 -2.24 -5.88
CA ILE A 73 0.02 -1.76 -5.93
C ILE A 73 0.92 -3.00 -5.94
N PRO A 74 1.70 -3.25 -7.01
CA PRO A 74 1.76 -2.48 -8.26
C PRO A 74 0.48 -2.64 -9.12
N ASP A 75 0.36 -1.85 -10.18
CA ASP A 75 -0.79 -1.93 -11.09
C ASP A 75 -0.94 -3.34 -11.70
N PRO A 76 -2.18 -3.83 -11.92
CA PRO A 76 -2.43 -5.13 -12.54
C PRO A 76 -1.92 -5.19 -13.99
N GLN A 77 -1.51 -6.37 -14.47
CA GLN A 77 -1.06 -6.61 -15.86
C GLN A 77 -2.19 -6.96 -16.82
#